data_AF-A0A975A9V4-F1
#
_entry.id   AF-A0A975A9V4-F1
#
_cell.length_a   1.000
_cell.length_b   1.000
_cell.length_c   1.000
_cell.angle_alpha   90.00
_cell.angle_beta   90.00
_cell.angle_gamma   90.00
#
_symmetry.space_group_name_H-M   'P 1'
#
loop_
_entity.id
_entity.type
_entity.pdbx_description
1 polymer ?
#
loop_
_entity_poly.entity_id
_entity_poly.type
_entity_poly.pdbx_seq_one_letter_code
_entity_poly.pdbx_strand_id
1 'polypeptide(L)'
;MKIYNILMITAIVATTILAAGCGRNKAPDPPLARTRIVISLFDNLRKKQYQNSVQQIDRLQALDPESVFLHQLKESELSNQYMEQAQIELGKGNLQAAVNIIDKGRNQYPFNDNLIQAENKLSKLIMLNKYIAEAQAARDADTLETILNNTKKLLTQIPNGERLQKFIRLELIRAHKLQKREAALARFDLLCDIKTMRNKKDPVAEAMQAEFDLVNSDPKLKSVAIRPDLLDE
;
A
#
# COMPACT_ATOMS: atom_id res chain seq x y z
N MET A 1 -28.22 -55.81 -78.97
CA MET A 1 -28.27 -54.34 -79.09
C MET A 1 -28.94 -53.70 -77.86
N LYS A 2 -28.40 -53.93 -76.64
CA LYS A 2 -28.96 -53.38 -75.37
C LYS A 2 -27.90 -52.89 -74.36
N ILE A 3 -26.61 -53.08 -74.63
CA ILE A 3 -25.51 -52.72 -73.72
C ILE A 3 -24.99 -51.29 -73.97
N TYR A 4 -25.04 -50.82 -75.22
CA TYR A 4 -24.59 -49.46 -75.59
C TYR A 4 -25.50 -48.33 -75.06
N ASN A 5 -26.80 -48.58 -74.87
CA ASN A 5 -27.72 -47.57 -74.33
C ASN A 5 -27.60 -47.38 -72.80
N ILE A 6 -27.10 -48.37 -72.06
CA ILE A 6 -26.91 -48.26 -70.61
C ILE A 6 -25.63 -47.47 -70.30
N LEU A 7 -24.59 -47.61 -71.13
CA LEU A 7 -23.30 -46.93 -70.97
C LEU A 7 -23.33 -45.44 -71.37
N MET A 8 -24.25 -45.05 -72.26
CA MET A 8 -24.46 -43.64 -72.66
C MET A 8 -25.29 -42.85 -71.63
N ILE A 9 -26.23 -43.49 -70.93
CA ILE A 9 -27.09 -42.82 -69.94
C ILE A 9 -26.33 -42.56 -68.62
N THR A 10 -25.43 -43.47 -68.23
CA THR A 10 -24.60 -43.28 -67.01
C THR A 10 -23.57 -42.17 -67.16
N ALA A 11 -23.07 -41.90 -68.37
CA ALA A 11 -22.13 -40.80 -68.63
C ALA A 11 -22.80 -39.40 -68.57
N ILE A 12 -24.09 -39.31 -68.90
CA ILE A 12 -24.84 -38.04 -68.92
C ILE A 12 -25.36 -37.67 -67.51
N VAL A 13 -25.66 -38.66 -66.66
CA VAL A 13 -26.07 -38.42 -65.27
C VAL A 13 -24.87 -38.11 -64.36
N ALA A 14 -23.68 -38.65 -64.66
CA ALA A 14 -22.47 -38.34 -63.89
C ALA A 14 -21.90 -36.93 -64.13
N THR A 15 -22.27 -36.29 -65.25
CA THR A 15 -21.79 -34.94 -65.60
C THR A 15 -22.71 -33.81 -65.13
N THR A 16 -23.95 -34.11 -64.74
CA THR A 16 -24.90 -33.10 -64.24
C THR A 16 -24.84 -32.91 -62.70
N ILE A 17 -24.26 -33.85 -61.95
CA ILE A 17 -24.16 -33.76 -60.48
C ILE A 17 -22.93 -32.93 -60.03
N LEU A 18 -21.93 -32.72 -60.90
CA LEU A 18 -20.77 -31.86 -60.62
C LEU A 18 -21.02 -30.36 -60.86
N ALA A 19 -22.19 -29.99 -61.39
CA ALA A 19 -22.58 -28.60 -61.63
C ALA A 19 -23.53 -28.02 -60.56
N ALA A 20 -23.87 -28.79 -59.53
CA ALA A 20 -24.45 -28.28 -58.29
C ALA A 20 -23.34 -27.94 -57.28
N GLY A 21 -22.26 -27.32 -57.75
CA GLY A 21 -21.33 -26.63 -56.87
C GLY A 21 -22.09 -25.48 -56.23
N CYS A 22 -22.29 -25.54 -54.92
CA CYS A 22 -22.85 -24.46 -54.11
C CYS A 22 -22.32 -23.13 -54.63
N GLY A 23 -23.24 -22.31 -55.13
CA GLY A 23 -22.93 -21.01 -55.68
C GLY A 23 -22.01 -20.26 -54.73
N ARG A 24 -21.03 -19.58 -55.31
CA ARG A 24 -20.13 -18.61 -54.68
C ARG A 24 -20.92 -17.47 -54.02
N ASN A 25 -21.69 -17.77 -52.99
CA ASN A 25 -21.92 -16.83 -51.92
C ASN A 25 -20.62 -16.86 -51.14
N LYS A 26 -19.65 -16.04 -51.58
CA LYS A 26 -18.56 -15.65 -50.69
C LYS A 26 -19.24 -15.17 -49.42
N ALA A 27 -19.06 -15.89 -48.33
CA ALA A 27 -19.40 -15.35 -47.02
C ALA A 27 -18.77 -13.95 -46.98
N PRO A 28 -19.52 -12.90 -46.58
CA PRO A 28 -18.95 -11.56 -46.51
C PRO A 28 -17.65 -11.64 -45.72
N ASP A 29 -16.60 -10.98 -46.23
CA ASP A 29 -15.29 -11.00 -45.58
C ASP A 29 -15.49 -10.71 -44.09
N PRO A 30 -14.91 -11.53 -43.19
CA PRO A 30 -15.09 -11.32 -41.76
C PRO A 30 -14.70 -9.88 -41.44
N PRO A 31 -15.40 -9.18 -40.55
CA PRO A 31 -15.16 -7.76 -40.30
C PRO A 31 -13.73 -7.53 -39.80
N LEU A 32 -12.80 -7.24 -40.73
CA LEU A 32 -11.36 -7.17 -40.49
C LEU A 32 -11.00 -6.06 -39.49
N ALA A 33 -11.83 -5.03 -39.43
CA ALA A 33 -11.67 -3.92 -38.49
C ALA A 33 -11.74 -4.38 -37.03
N ARG A 34 -12.76 -5.16 -36.66
CA ARG A 34 -12.92 -5.65 -35.28
C ARG A 34 -11.77 -6.57 -34.89
N THR A 35 -11.42 -7.52 -35.75
CA THR A 35 -10.32 -8.46 -35.51
C THR A 35 -8.98 -7.74 -35.33
N ARG A 36 -8.70 -6.70 -36.13
CA ARG A 36 -7.48 -5.91 -36.00
C ARG A 36 -7.41 -5.14 -34.69
N ILE A 37 -8.52 -4.55 -34.24
CA ILE A 37 -8.59 -3.85 -32.95
C ILE A 37 -8.33 -4.83 -31.80
N VAL A 38 -8.94 -6.02 -31.84
CA VAL A 38 -8.74 -7.07 -30.83
C VAL A 38 -7.29 -7.54 -30.78
N ILE A 39 -6.65 -7.82 -31.93
CA ILE A 39 -5.23 -8.20 -31.99
C ILE A 39 -4.35 -7.09 -31.39
N SER A 40 -4.60 -5.83 -31.77
CA SER A 40 -3.85 -4.68 -31.26
C SER A 40 -4.03 -4.51 -29.75
N LEU A 41 -5.24 -4.75 -29.24
CA LEU A 41 -5.52 -4.74 -27.80
C LEU A 41 -4.69 -5.82 -27.08
N PHE A 42 -4.69 -7.06 -27.55
CA PHE A 42 -3.89 -8.13 -26.94
C PHE A 42 -2.39 -7.81 -26.94
N ASP A 43 -1.88 -7.22 -28.02
CA ASP A 43 -0.48 -6.79 -28.09
C ASP A 43 -0.17 -5.69 -27.07
N ASN A 44 -1.05 -4.70 -26.91
CA ASN A 44 -0.89 -3.62 -25.94
C ASN A 44 -0.95 -4.16 -24.50
N LEU A 45 -1.91 -5.03 -24.19
CA LEU A 45 -2.03 -5.71 -22.89
C LEU A 45 -0.75 -6.49 -22.55
N ARG A 46 -0.25 -7.28 -23.50
CA ARG A 46 0.99 -8.06 -23.34
C ARG A 46 2.20 -7.16 -23.07
N LYS A 47 2.26 -6.00 -23.74
CA LYS A 47 3.35 -5.02 -23.59
C LYS A 47 3.14 -4.03 -22.45
N LYS A 48 2.08 -4.18 -21.65
CA LYS A 48 1.69 -3.24 -20.57
C LYS A 48 1.51 -1.80 -21.06
N GLN A 49 1.06 -1.61 -22.29
CA GLN A 49 0.81 -0.29 -22.85
C GLN A 49 -0.59 0.19 -22.48
N TYR A 50 -0.82 0.44 -21.19
CA TYR A 50 -2.15 0.70 -20.62
C TYR A 50 -2.96 1.77 -21.35
N GLN A 51 -2.34 2.92 -21.68
CA GLN A 51 -3.01 4.00 -22.42
C GLN A 51 -3.43 3.56 -23.83
N ASN A 52 -2.60 2.78 -24.53
CA ASN A 52 -2.92 2.26 -25.85
C ASN A 52 -4.01 1.17 -25.76
N SER A 53 -4.00 0.35 -24.70
CA SER A 53 -5.07 -0.62 -24.42
C SER A 53 -6.41 0.07 -24.25
N VAL A 54 -6.50 1.11 -23.42
CA VAL A 54 -7.73 1.89 -23.19
C VAL A 54 -8.30 2.44 -24.51
N GLN A 55 -7.47 2.99 -25.38
CA GLN A 55 -7.92 3.48 -26.68
C GLN A 55 -8.49 2.37 -27.57
N GLN A 56 -7.93 1.16 -27.56
CA GLN A 56 -8.51 0.04 -28.32
C GLN A 56 -9.80 -0.45 -27.68
N ILE A 57 -9.91 -0.43 -26.35
CA ILE A 57 -11.14 -0.79 -25.63
C ILE A 57 -12.25 0.19 -25.96
N ASP A 58 -11.99 1.51 -25.97
CA ASP A 58 -12.96 2.53 -26.36
C ASP A 58 -13.52 2.28 -27.77
N ARG A 59 -12.65 1.89 -28.71
CA ARG A 59 -13.06 1.53 -30.08
C ARG A 59 -13.92 0.27 -30.11
N LEU A 60 -13.62 -0.73 -29.27
CA LEU A 60 -14.44 -1.93 -29.17
C LEU A 60 -15.79 -1.65 -28.51
N GLN A 61 -15.84 -0.78 -27.50
CA GLN A 61 -17.08 -0.35 -26.85
C GLN A 61 -17.98 0.45 -27.80
N ALA A 62 -17.41 1.22 -28.74
CA ALA A 62 -18.19 1.87 -29.79
C ALA A 62 -18.91 0.87 -30.71
N LEU A 63 -18.38 -0.37 -30.84
CA LEU A 63 -18.99 -1.45 -31.62
C LEU A 63 -19.93 -2.32 -30.77
N ASP A 64 -19.70 -2.40 -29.46
CA ASP A 64 -20.46 -3.21 -28.51
C ASP A 64 -20.55 -2.50 -27.14
N PRO A 65 -21.45 -1.51 -26.99
CA PRO A 65 -21.51 -0.64 -25.81
C PRO A 65 -21.94 -1.36 -24.53
N GLU A 66 -22.73 -2.43 -24.67
CA GLU A 66 -23.32 -3.20 -23.57
C GLU A 66 -22.35 -4.26 -23.01
N SER A 67 -21.15 -4.36 -23.58
CA SER A 67 -20.16 -5.34 -23.15
C SER A 67 -19.60 -5.01 -21.77
N VAL A 68 -20.17 -5.64 -20.73
CA VAL A 68 -19.70 -5.55 -19.34
C VAL A 68 -18.21 -5.90 -19.23
N PHE A 69 -17.75 -6.89 -20.01
CA PHE A 69 -16.34 -7.27 -20.04
C PHE A 69 -15.43 -6.12 -20.47
N LEU A 70 -15.80 -5.38 -21.53
CA LEU A 70 -15.00 -4.24 -21.99
C LEU A 70 -14.97 -3.10 -20.97
N HIS A 71 -16.09 -2.87 -20.26
CA HIS A 71 -16.12 -1.90 -19.16
C HIS A 71 -15.17 -2.29 -18.03
N GLN A 72 -15.25 -3.55 -17.55
CA GLN A 72 -14.36 -4.06 -16.51
C GLN A 72 -12.88 -4.03 -16.92
N LEU A 73 -12.58 -4.40 -18.17
CA LEU A 73 -11.22 -4.36 -18.69
C LEU A 73 -10.70 -2.93 -18.76
N LYS A 74 -11.53 -1.97 -19.18
CA LYS A 74 -11.16 -0.55 -19.21
C LYS A 74 -10.85 -0.03 -17.81
N GLU A 75 -11.69 -0.35 -16.83
CA GLU A 75 -11.47 0.03 -15.43
C GLU A 75 -10.15 -0.54 -14.89
N SER A 76 -9.85 -1.79 -15.22
CA SER A 76 -8.58 -2.41 -14.83
C SER A 76 -7.38 -1.70 -15.46
N GLU A 77 -7.41 -1.47 -16.78
CA GLU A 77 -6.30 -0.83 -17.50
C GLU A 77 -6.08 0.63 -17.07
N LEU A 78 -7.15 1.38 -16.81
CA LEU A 78 -7.07 2.72 -16.24
C LEU A 78 -6.39 2.70 -14.87
N SER A 79 -6.81 1.80 -13.99
CA SER A 79 -6.18 1.68 -12.66
C SER A 79 -4.71 1.28 -12.76
N ASN A 80 -4.36 0.34 -13.66
CA ASN A 80 -3.00 -0.11 -13.88
C ASN A 80 -2.08 1.04 -14.34
N GLN A 81 -2.56 1.91 -15.23
CA GLN A 81 -1.82 3.09 -15.67
C GLN A 81 -1.41 3.98 -14.49
N TYR A 82 -2.34 4.33 -13.62
CA TYR A 82 -2.07 5.17 -12.44
C TYR A 82 -1.19 4.45 -11.42
N MET A 83 -1.42 3.16 -11.19
CA MET A 83 -0.61 2.34 -10.28
C MET A 83 0.84 2.22 -10.74
N GLU A 84 1.08 2.03 -12.04
CA GLU A 84 2.45 1.98 -12.59
C GLU A 84 3.18 3.31 -12.40
N GLN A 85 2.54 4.43 -12.73
CA GLN A 85 3.12 5.76 -12.54
C GLN A 85 3.43 6.04 -11.07
N ALA A 86 2.52 5.70 -10.15
CA ALA A 86 2.74 5.85 -8.72
C ALA A 86 3.89 4.95 -8.24
N GLN A 87 3.99 3.72 -8.73
CA GLN A 87 5.06 2.78 -8.37
C GLN A 87 6.43 3.29 -8.82
N ILE A 88 6.53 3.94 -9.98
CA ILE A 88 7.77 4.57 -10.46
C ILE A 88 8.21 5.67 -9.47
N GLU A 89 7.31 6.53 -9.02
CA GLU A 89 7.64 7.59 -8.05
C GLU A 89 7.98 7.02 -6.66
N LEU A 90 7.29 5.97 -6.21
CA LEU A 90 7.67 5.24 -4.99
C LEU A 90 9.08 4.64 -5.11
N GLY A 91 9.44 4.10 -6.27
CA GLY A 91 10.78 3.56 -6.54
C GLY A 91 11.89 4.62 -6.45
N LYS A 92 11.56 5.90 -6.66
CA LYS A 92 12.46 7.05 -6.49
C LYS A 92 12.45 7.61 -5.06
N GLY A 93 11.60 7.10 -4.17
CA GLY A 93 11.39 7.64 -2.82
C GLY A 93 10.43 8.84 -2.76
N ASN A 94 9.77 9.19 -3.86
CA ASN A 94 8.88 10.34 -3.95
C ASN A 94 7.45 9.98 -3.51
N LEU A 95 7.24 9.77 -2.21
CA LEU A 95 5.93 9.39 -1.68
C LEU A 95 4.81 10.39 -2.04
N GLN A 96 5.08 11.69 -1.93
CA GLN A 96 4.08 12.72 -2.23
C GLN A 96 3.67 12.72 -3.72
N ALA A 97 4.62 12.47 -4.62
CA ALA A 97 4.32 12.40 -6.05
C ALA A 97 3.44 11.19 -6.37
N ALA A 98 3.70 10.03 -5.74
CA ALA A 98 2.88 8.84 -5.88
C ALA A 98 1.43 9.07 -5.39
N VAL A 99 1.25 9.77 -4.26
CA VAL A 99 -0.06 10.16 -3.72
C VAL A 99 -0.79 11.04 -4.72
N ASN A 100 -0.14 12.10 -5.21
CA ASN A 100 -0.75 13.01 -6.19
C ASN A 100 -1.18 12.30 -7.49
N ILE A 101 -0.47 11.24 -7.91
CA ILE A 101 -0.83 10.43 -9.08
C ILE A 101 -2.11 9.63 -8.80
N ILE A 102 -2.19 8.95 -7.65
CA ILE A 102 -3.38 8.19 -7.29
C ILE A 102 -4.58 9.11 -7.07
N ASP A 103 -4.39 10.26 -6.42
CA ASP A 103 -5.45 11.26 -6.20
C ASP A 103 -6.01 11.78 -7.52
N LYS A 104 -5.15 12.04 -8.52
CA LYS A 104 -5.59 12.39 -9.88
C LYS A 104 -6.45 11.28 -10.48
N GLY A 105 -6.03 10.03 -10.34
CA GLY A 105 -6.82 8.87 -10.79
C GLY A 105 -8.17 8.76 -10.07
N ARG A 106 -8.22 8.98 -8.75
CA ARG A 106 -9.44 8.96 -7.93
C ARG A 106 -10.40 10.07 -8.32
N ASN A 107 -9.89 11.27 -8.58
CA ASN A 107 -10.71 12.41 -9.01
C ASN A 107 -11.34 12.16 -10.38
N GLN A 108 -10.62 11.48 -11.29
CA GLN A 108 -11.14 11.15 -12.61
C GLN A 108 -12.06 9.91 -12.59
N TYR A 109 -11.78 8.95 -11.71
CA TYR A 109 -12.46 7.65 -11.62
C TYR A 109 -12.81 7.32 -10.15
N PRO A 110 -13.81 8.01 -9.55
CA PRO A 110 -14.07 7.97 -8.11
C PRO A 110 -14.62 6.65 -7.59
N PHE A 111 -15.11 5.76 -8.46
CA PHE A 111 -15.64 4.44 -8.09
C PHE A 111 -14.71 3.29 -8.45
N ASN A 112 -13.48 3.57 -8.90
CA ASN A 112 -12.53 2.53 -9.23
C ASN A 112 -11.92 1.91 -7.95
N ASP A 113 -12.29 0.67 -7.64
CA ASP A 113 -11.88 -0.04 -6.43
C ASP A 113 -10.36 -0.21 -6.29
N ASN A 114 -9.65 -0.43 -7.40
CA ASN A 114 -8.20 -0.59 -7.35
C ASN A 114 -7.51 0.71 -6.91
N LEU A 115 -8.01 1.86 -7.38
CA LEU A 115 -7.51 3.16 -6.97
C LEU A 115 -7.85 3.46 -5.50
N ILE A 116 -9.05 3.09 -5.03
CA ILE A 116 -9.44 3.20 -3.60
C ILE A 116 -8.45 2.39 -2.73
N GLN A 117 -8.16 1.17 -3.14
CA GLN A 117 -7.22 0.32 -2.40
C GLN A 117 -5.79 0.87 -2.44
N ALA A 118 -5.35 1.44 -3.56
CA ALA A 118 -4.06 2.10 -3.67
C ALA A 118 -3.95 3.32 -2.75
N GLU A 119 -4.96 4.19 -2.73
CA GLU A 119 -5.06 5.35 -1.84
C GLU A 119 -4.96 4.92 -0.36
N ASN A 120 -5.72 3.90 0.04
CA ASN A 120 -5.68 3.34 1.39
C ASN A 120 -4.29 2.81 1.77
N LYS A 121 -3.59 2.15 0.84
CA LYS A 121 -2.21 1.66 1.07
C LYS A 121 -1.22 2.83 1.19
N LEU A 122 -1.34 3.85 0.36
CA LEU A 122 -0.49 5.04 0.42
C LEU A 122 -0.72 5.84 1.71
N SER A 123 -1.97 5.98 2.16
CA SER A 123 -2.30 6.62 3.43
C SER A 123 -1.62 5.93 4.62
N LYS A 124 -1.63 4.58 4.65
CA LYS A 124 -0.88 3.81 5.66
C LYS A 124 0.63 4.07 5.58
N LEU A 125 1.18 4.20 4.38
CA LEU A 125 2.60 4.51 4.20
C LEU A 125 2.95 5.93 4.68
N ILE A 126 2.08 6.91 4.46
CA ILE A 126 2.22 8.27 5.01
C ILE A 126 2.21 8.24 6.53
N MET A 127 1.22 7.56 7.14
CA MET A 127 1.13 7.44 8.60
C MET A 127 2.37 6.77 9.18
N LEU A 128 2.88 5.74 8.52
CA LEU A 128 4.10 5.06 8.94
C LEU A 128 5.30 6.01 8.90
N ASN A 129 5.48 6.77 7.82
CA ASN A 129 6.58 7.72 7.70
C ASN A 129 6.49 8.81 8.80
N LYS A 130 5.27 9.30 9.06
CA LYS A 130 4.99 10.22 10.16
C LYS A 130 5.41 9.64 11.51
N TYR A 131 4.99 8.41 11.84
CA TYR A 131 5.37 7.79 13.12
C TYR A 131 6.86 7.52 13.25
N ILE A 132 7.56 7.20 12.15
CA ILE A 132 9.02 7.07 12.18
C ILE A 132 9.67 8.40 12.52
N ALA A 133 9.24 9.49 11.87
CA ALA A 133 9.76 10.83 12.14
C ALA A 133 9.45 11.30 13.57
N GLU A 134 8.21 11.09 14.03
CA GLU A 134 7.80 11.42 15.41
C GLU A 134 8.58 10.60 16.44
N ALA A 135 8.78 9.31 16.19
CA ALA A 135 9.60 8.48 17.06
C ALA A 135 11.01 9.06 17.15
N GLN A 136 11.67 9.35 16.03
CA GLN A 136 13.02 9.94 16.02
C GLN A 136 13.10 11.29 16.74
N ALA A 137 12.03 12.08 16.71
CA ALA A 137 11.95 13.38 17.37
C ALA A 137 11.61 13.30 18.87
N ALA A 138 10.97 12.22 19.33
CA ALA A 138 10.51 12.07 20.71
C ALA A 138 11.65 12.22 21.72
N ARG A 139 11.39 13.03 22.77
CA ARG A 139 12.37 13.36 23.81
C ARG A 139 12.08 12.71 25.14
N ASP A 140 10.83 12.31 25.35
CA ASP A 140 10.35 11.63 26.54
C ASP A 140 9.96 10.17 26.25
N ALA A 141 10.02 9.33 27.29
CA ALA A 141 9.74 7.90 27.18
C ALA A 141 8.27 7.61 26.82
N ASP A 142 7.32 8.29 27.46
CA ASP A 142 5.88 8.01 27.32
C ASP A 142 5.37 8.32 25.90
N THR A 143 5.77 9.47 25.35
CA THR A 143 5.46 9.84 23.96
C THR A 143 6.07 8.83 22.99
N LEU A 144 7.32 8.43 23.20
CA LEU A 144 7.98 7.44 22.35
C LEU A 144 7.25 6.09 22.40
N GLU A 145 6.92 5.57 23.59
CA GLU A 145 6.18 4.31 23.72
C GLU A 145 4.81 4.36 23.04
N THR A 146 4.10 5.48 23.17
CA THR A 146 2.81 5.70 22.52
C THR A 146 2.94 5.63 20.99
N ILE A 147 3.93 6.32 20.43
CA ILE A 147 4.21 6.30 18.98
C ILE A 147 4.57 4.88 18.52
N LEU A 148 5.40 4.15 19.27
CA LEU A 148 5.81 2.80 18.92
C LEU A 148 4.64 1.81 18.97
N ASN A 149 3.73 1.96 19.94
CA ASN A 149 2.52 1.16 20.02
C ASN A 149 1.58 1.42 18.83
N ASN A 150 1.43 2.69 18.42
CA ASN A 150 0.66 3.05 17.23
C ASN A 150 1.30 2.50 15.95
N THR A 151 2.63 2.59 15.85
CA THR A 151 3.40 2.00 14.74
C THR A 151 3.20 0.49 14.66
N LYS A 152 3.24 -0.21 15.80
CA LYS A 152 3.03 -1.66 15.88
C LYS A 152 1.62 -2.06 15.45
N LYS A 153 0.59 -1.31 15.87
CA LYS A 153 -0.81 -1.53 15.44
C LYS A 153 -0.97 -1.33 13.94
N LEU A 154 -0.30 -0.34 13.35
CA LEU A 154 -0.34 -0.11 11.90
C LEU A 154 0.37 -1.24 11.14
N LEU A 155 1.46 -1.77 11.70
CA LEU A 155 2.25 -2.83 11.08
C LEU A 155 1.48 -4.14 10.90
N THR A 156 0.50 -4.45 11.76
CA THR A 156 -0.32 -5.67 11.59
C THR A 156 -1.15 -5.66 10.30
N GLN A 157 -1.32 -4.49 9.70
CA GLN A 157 -2.10 -4.28 8.48
C GLN A 157 -1.22 -4.17 7.22
N ILE A 158 0.11 -4.29 7.34
CA ILE A 158 1.07 -4.12 6.25
C ILE A 158 1.89 -5.42 6.11
N PRO A 159 1.87 -6.09 4.95
CA PRO A 159 2.69 -7.29 4.73
C PRO A 159 4.19 -6.95 4.72
N ASN A 160 5.03 -7.90 5.16
CA ASN A 160 6.50 -7.85 5.09
C ASN A 160 7.18 -6.68 5.86
N GLY A 161 6.89 -6.57 7.16
CA GLY A 161 7.39 -5.49 8.02
C GLY A 161 8.72 -5.73 8.77
N GLU A 162 9.57 -6.68 8.40
CA GLU A 162 10.74 -7.09 9.21
C GLU A 162 11.69 -5.93 9.58
N ARG A 163 12.02 -5.06 8.62
CA ARG A 163 12.87 -3.88 8.87
C ARG A 163 12.26 -2.92 9.89
N LEU A 164 10.94 -2.77 9.84
CA LEU A 164 10.18 -1.92 10.76
C LEU A 164 10.06 -2.57 12.14
N GLN A 165 9.95 -3.89 12.22
CA GLN A 165 10.00 -4.60 13.50
C GLN A 165 11.36 -4.39 14.19
N LYS A 166 12.46 -4.44 13.43
CA LYS A 166 13.79 -4.11 13.95
C LYS A 166 13.86 -2.67 14.44
N PHE A 167 13.32 -1.71 13.68
CA PHE A 167 13.22 -0.31 14.09
C PHE A 167 12.47 -0.17 15.43
N ILE A 168 11.26 -0.74 15.55
CA ILE A 168 10.46 -0.70 16.78
C ILE A 168 11.26 -1.26 17.96
N ARG A 169 11.95 -2.39 17.79
CA ARG A 169 12.75 -3.00 18.85
C ARG A 169 13.88 -2.09 19.33
N LEU A 170 14.58 -1.43 18.41
CA LEU A 170 15.67 -0.51 18.77
C LEU A 170 15.13 0.73 19.49
N GLU A 171 14.01 1.28 19.03
CA GLU A 171 13.39 2.44 19.65
C GLU A 171 12.80 2.13 21.03
N LEU A 172 12.29 0.91 21.28
CA LEU A 172 11.89 0.49 22.63
C LEU A 172 13.07 0.47 23.61
N ILE A 173 14.26 0.08 23.16
CA ILE A 173 15.47 0.16 23.99
C ILE A 173 15.79 1.63 24.31
N ARG A 174 15.56 2.55 23.36
CA ARG A 174 15.73 3.98 23.61
C ARG A 174 14.69 4.51 24.60
N ALA A 175 13.43 4.11 24.49
CA ALA A 175 12.37 4.46 25.43
C ALA A 175 12.75 4.08 26.87
N HIS A 176 13.21 2.84 27.09
CA HIS A 176 13.68 2.42 28.41
C HIS A 176 14.88 3.22 28.92
N LYS A 177 15.79 3.67 28.05
CA LYS A 177 16.90 4.55 28.45
C LYS A 177 16.42 5.94 28.83
N LEU A 178 15.46 6.50 28.09
CA LEU A 178 14.83 7.78 28.41
C LEU A 178 14.11 7.72 29.75
N GLN A 179 13.30 6.68 29.97
CA GLN A 179 12.57 6.45 31.20
C GLN A 179 13.51 6.40 32.42
N LYS A 180 14.64 5.70 32.31
CA LYS A 180 15.66 5.66 33.37
C LYS A 180 16.26 7.03 33.64
N ARG A 181 16.54 7.82 32.59
CA ARG A 181 17.09 9.16 32.74
C ARG A 181 16.08 10.12 33.37
N GLU A 182 14.84 10.08 32.93
CA GLU A 182 13.74 10.89 33.47
C GLU A 182 13.50 10.57 34.95
N ALA A 183 13.48 9.29 35.31
CA ALA A 183 13.40 8.87 36.72
C ALA A 183 14.60 9.37 37.55
N ALA A 184 15.81 9.42 36.96
CA ALA A 184 16.98 9.99 37.63
C ALA A 184 16.80 11.48 37.94
N LEU A 185 16.33 12.23 36.93
CA LEU A 185 16.14 13.67 37.02
C LEU A 185 15.02 14.00 38.01
N ALA A 186 13.87 13.34 37.91
CA ALA A 186 12.76 13.56 38.85
C ALA A 186 13.17 13.33 40.31
N ARG A 187 14.00 12.31 40.56
CA ARG A 187 14.56 12.07 41.90
C ARG A 187 15.55 13.13 42.35
N PHE A 188 16.41 13.59 41.44
CA PHE A 188 17.35 14.66 41.74
C PHE A 188 16.63 15.97 42.05
N ASP A 189 15.61 16.31 41.27
CA ASP A 189 14.78 17.49 41.47
C ASP A 189 14.06 17.41 42.83
N LEU A 190 13.47 16.26 43.17
CA LEU A 190 12.85 16.04 44.49
C LEU A 190 13.84 16.23 45.65
N LEU A 191 15.10 15.77 45.52
CA LEU A 191 16.13 16.01 46.54
C LEU A 191 16.48 17.50 46.69
N CYS A 192 16.57 18.22 45.57
CA CYS A 192 16.82 19.66 45.58
C CYS A 192 15.66 20.42 46.24
N ASP A 193 14.42 20.01 45.98
CA ASP A 193 13.23 20.55 46.64
C ASP A 193 13.22 20.26 48.15
N ILE A 194 13.55 19.03 48.57
CA ILE A 194 13.70 18.67 49.99
C ILE A 194 14.74 19.56 50.67
N LYS A 195 15.93 19.74 50.08
CA LYS A 195 17.00 20.60 50.64
C LYS A 195 16.51 22.04 50.76
N THR A 196 15.80 22.54 49.75
CA THR A 196 15.22 23.89 49.75
C THR A 196 14.18 24.07 50.86
N MET A 197 13.28 23.10 51.05
CA MET A 197 12.24 23.15 52.08
C MET A 197 12.81 23.02 53.50
N ARG A 198 13.84 22.17 53.70
CA ARG A 198 14.58 22.08 54.98
C ARG A 198 15.23 23.42 55.34
N ASN A 199 15.86 24.08 54.39
CA ASN A 199 16.47 25.40 54.60
C ASN A 199 15.44 26.46 55.00
N LYS A 200 14.20 26.34 54.52
CA LYS A 200 13.06 27.18 54.91
C LYS A 200 12.40 26.78 56.23
N LYS A 201 12.84 25.68 56.87
CA LYS A 201 12.20 25.05 58.04
C LYS A 201 10.72 24.71 57.80
N ASP A 202 10.38 24.41 56.54
CA ASP A 202 9.04 24.00 56.18
C ASP A 202 8.82 22.53 56.57
N PRO A 203 7.78 22.19 57.37
CA PRO A 203 7.50 20.82 57.78
C PRO A 203 7.19 19.88 56.60
N VAL A 204 6.85 20.40 55.42
CA VAL A 204 6.61 19.62 54.19
C VAL A 204 7.86 18.82 53.78
N ALA A 205 9.07 19.25 54.18
CA ALA A 205 10.31 18.56 53.85
C ALA A 205 10.36 17.10 54.34
N GLU A 206 9.78 16.80 55.52
CA GLU A 206 9.74 15.43 56.08
C GLU A 206 8.81 14.53 55.26
N ALA A 207 7.67 15.05 54.80
CA ALA A 207 6.75 14.32 53.94
C ALA A 207 7.37 14.01 52.57
N MET A 208 8.08 14.97 51.98
CA MET A 208 8.81 14.79 50.71
C MET A 208 9.96 13.78 50.84
N GLN A 209 10.68 13.78 51.98
CA GLN A 209 11.72 12.78 52.24
C GLN A 209 11.15 11.37 52.32
N ALA A 210 10.02 11.19 53.01
CA ALA A 210 9.34 9.89 53.09
C ALA A 210 8.90 9.38 51.71
N GLU A 211 8.42 10.28 50.83
CA GLU A 211 8.09 9.95 49.44
C GLU A 211 9.33 9.51 48.64
N PHE A 212 10.44 10.25 48.77
CA PHE A 212 11.71 9.89 48.12
C PHE A 212 12.21 8.51 48.58
N ASP A 213 12.16 8.21 49.88
CA ASP A 213 12.60 6.93 50.44
C ASP A 213 11.71 5.78 49.95
N LEU A 214 10.39 6.01 49.85
CA LEU A 214 9.43 5.05 49.32
C LEU A 214 9.73 4.73 47.84
N VAL A 215 9.96 5.76 47.00
CA VAL A 215 10.32 5.62 45.58
C VAL A 215 11.68 4.93 45.38
N ASN A 216 12.60 5.03 46.33
CA ASN A 216 13.90 4.34 46.28
C ASN A 216 13.89 2.94 46.88
N SER A 217 12.89 2.62 47.70
CA SER A 217 12.71 1.28 48.24
C SER A 217 12.22 0.26 47.19
N ASP A 218 11.53 0.73 46.13
CA ASP A 218 11.02 -0.11 45.04
C ASP A 218 12.15 -0.67 44.14
N PRO A 219 12.37 -2.00 44.11
CA PRO A 219 13.38 -2.63 43.27
C PRO A 219 13.20 -2.40 41.77
N LYS A 220 11.99 -2.06 41.28
CA LYS A 220 11.75 -1.69 39.87
C LYS A 220 12.34 -0.32 39.51
N LEU A 221 12.48 0.57 40.49
CA LEU A 221 12.98 1.93 40.30
C LEU A 221 14.45 2.09 40.74
N LYS A 222 15.02 1.13 41.49
CA LYS A 222 16.43 1.13 41.97
C LYS A 222 17.51 1.16 40.88
N SER A 223 17.21 0.90 39.60
CA SER A 223 18.24 0.77 38.54
C SER A 223 18.86 2.08 38.03
N VAL A 224 18.72 3.17 38.78
CA VAL A 224 19.19 4.50 38.42
C VAL A 224 19.98 5.03 39.62
N ALA A 225 21.26 4.66 39.66
CA ALA A 225 22.18 5.09 40.71
C ALA A 225 22.39 6.61 40.60
N ILE A 226 21.80 7.34 41.55
CA ILE A 226 22.15 8.74 41.79
C ILE A 226 23.48 8.73 42.54
N ARG A 227 24.38 9.56 42.05
CA ARG A 227 25.74 9.75 42.55
C ARG A 227 25.68 10.19 44.04
N PRO A 228 26.21 9.39 44.99
CA PRO A 228 26.13 9.67 46.43
C PRO A 228 26.93 10.92 46.86
N ASP A 229 27.82 11.41 46.00
CA ASP A 229 28.70 12.56 46.20
C ASP A 229 28.00 13.93 46.27
N LEU A 230 26.67 13.98 46.13
CA LEU A 230 25.88 15.23 46.17
C LEU A 230 25.04 15.41 47.45
N LEU A 231 25.15 14.49 48.42
CA LEU A 231 24.38 14.54 49.67
C LEU A 231 25.18 15.00 50.90
N ASP A 232 26.49 15.17 50.77
CA ASP A 232 27.38 15.60 51.87
C ASP A 232 28.03 16.96 51.57
N GLU A 233 27.23 18.03 51.56
CA GLU A 233 27.64 19.44 51.77
C GLU A 233 26.53 20.27 52.44
#